data_AF-A0A931ZQV8-F1
#
_entry.id   AF-A0A931ZQV8-F1
#
_cell.length_a   1.000
_cell.length_b   1.000
_cell.length_c   1.000
_cell.angle_alpha   90.00
_cell.angle_beta   90.00
_cell.angle_gamma   90.00
#
_symmetry.space_group_name_H-M   'P 1'
#
loop_
_entity.id
_entity.type
_entity.pdbx_description
1 polymer ?
#
loop_
_entity_poly.entity_id
_entity_poly.type
_entity_poly.pdbx_seq_one_letter_code
_entity_poly.pdbx_strand_id
1 'polypeptide(L)'
;MKSIVRRIVFYAVGLFLTGQILQGLQVSGGLQTYIVGGIVLSALFMIVKPVLSIVTLPLNIITLGLFSFLINAIILYLLTVFVVDISITAFEFQGFTLAGFVVPKFHVNNFFAFIFTSVVLSLIVGFLRWLTKK
;
A
#
# COMPACT_ATOMS: atom_id res chain seq x y z
N MET A 1 8.54 -21.19 -8.63
CA MET A 1 7.57 -20.49 -9.50
C MET A 1 6.23 -20.20 -8.83
N LYS A 2 5.60 -21.17 -8.12
CA LYS A 2 4.29 -20.98 -7.44
C LYS A 2 4.26 -19.82 -6.42
N SER A 3 5.39 -19.50 -5.78
CA SER A 3 5.49 -18.46 -4.74
C SER A 3 5.43 -17.02 -5.29
N ILE A 4 5.96 -16.78 -6.49
CA ILE A 4 6.00 -15.44 -7.10
C ILE A 4 4.62 -15.07 -7.66
N VAL A 5 4.00 -15.99 -8.40
CA VAL A 5 2.64 -15.79 -8.93
C VAL A 5 1.65 -15.49 -7.80
N ARG A 6 1.73 -16.23 -6.69
CA ARG A 6 0.90 -15.97 -5.50
C ARG A 6 1.12 -14.57 -4.93
N ARG A 7 2.36 -14.06 -4.89
CA ARG A 7 2.65 -12.68 -4.43
C ARG A 7 2.04 -11.64 -5.36
N ILE A 8 2.19 -11.82 -6.68
CA ILE A 8 1.63 -10.92 -7.69
C ILE A 8 0.11 -10.83 -7.50
N VAL A 9 -0.57 -11.98 -7.41
CA VAL A 9 -2.01 -12.04 -7.23
C VAL A 9 -2.43 -11.31 -5.94
N PHE A 10 -1.74 -11.50 -4.82
CA PHE A 10 -2.09 -10.80 -3.59
C PHE A 10 -1.88 -9.29 -3.67
N TYR A 11 -0.82 -8.82 -4.34
CA TYR A 11 -0.63 -7.40 -4.52
C TYR A 11 -1.64 -6.79 -5.50
N ALA A 12 -1.99 -7.50 -6.57
CA ALA A 12 -3.04 -7.08 -7.51
C ALA A 12 -4.41 -6.97 -6.82
N VAL A 13 -4.83 -8.03 -6.11
CA VAL A 13 -6.07 -8.04 -5.33
C VAL A 13 -6.01 -7.03 -4.19
N GLY A 14 -4.85 -6.89 -3.54
CA GLY A 14 -4.63 -5.90 -2.49
C GLY A 14 -4.81 -4.47 -2.99
N LEU A 15 -4.26 -4.13 -4.16
CA LEU A 15 -4.45 -2.82 -4.79
C LEU A 15 -5.91 -2.57 -5.13
N PHE A 16 -6.59 -3.58 -5.70
CA PHE A 16 -8.01 -3.49 -6.00
C PHE A 16 -8.83 -3.18 -4.75
N LEU A 17 -8.69 -3.99 -3.70
CA LEU A 17 -9.41 -3.80 -2.44
C LEU A 17 -9.04 -2.48 -1.73
N THR A 18 -7.77 -2.07 -1.79
CA THR A 18 -7.33 -0.79 -1.22
C THR A 18 -8.02 0.38 -1.91
N GLY A 19 -8.17 0.33 -3.25
CA GLY A 19 -8.84 1.38 -4.02
C GLY A 19 -10.34 1.47 -3.74
N GLN A 20 -10.96 0.39 -3.27
CA GLN A 20 -12.37 0.43 -2.82
C GLN A 20 -12.52 1.07 -1.43
N ILE A 21 -11.49 1.02 -0.59
CA ILE A 21 -11.52 1.54 0.78
C ILE A 21 -11.07 3.00 0.83
N LEU A 22 -10.03 3.34 0.06
CA LEU A 22 -9.41 4.67 0.08
C LEU A 22 -9.68 5.41 -1.21
N GLN A 23 -10.44 6.50 -1.11
CA GLN A 23 -10.73 7.40 -2.24
C GLN A 23 -9.47 8.03 -2.86
N GLY A 24 -8.37 8.08 -2.10
CA GLY A 24 -7.10 8.61 -2.57
C GLY A 24 -6.33 7.71 -3.53
N LEU A 25 -6.67 6.42 -3.65
CA LEU A 25 -6.03 5.51 -4.61
C LEU A 25 -6.90 5.38 -5.86
N GLN A 26 -6.49 6.05 -6.94
CA GLN A 26 -7.18 6.01 -8.22
C GLN A 26 -6.43 5.09 -9.18
N VAL A 27 -7.18 4.21 -9.83
CA VAL A 27 -6.64 3.25 -10.80
C VAL A 27 -7.43 3.38 -12.11
N SER A 28 -6.76 3.89 -13.13
CA SER A 28 -7.25 4.00 -14.51
C SER A 28 -6.90 2.73 -15.30
N GLY A 29 -7.57 2.44 -16.42
CA GLY A 29 -7.21 1.31 -17.29
C GLY A 29 -7.75 -0.09 -16.88
N GLY A 30 -8.53 -0.18 -15.79
CA GLY A 30 -9.30 -1.37 -15.45
C GLY A 30 -8.45 -2.56 -14.96
N LEU A 31 -8.89 -3.79 -15.29
CA LEU A 31 -8.29 -5.02 -14.76
C LEU A 31 -6.79 -5.17 -15.09
N GLN A 32 -6.37 -4.73 -16.28
CA GLN A 32 -4.99 -4.80 -16.73
C GLN A 32 -4.04 -4.04 -15.79
N THR A 33 -4.44 -2.85 -15.34
CA THR A 33 -3.65 -2.01 -14.45
C THR A 33 -3.42 -2.66 -13.10
N TYR A 34 -4.40 -3.38 -12.55
CA TYR A 34 -4.23 -4.11 -11.29
C TYR A 34 -3.23 -5.26 -11.44
N ILE A 35 -3.24 -5.96 -12.58
CA ILE A 35 -2.29 -7.05 -12.86
C ILE A 35 -0.87 -6.48 -12.99
N VAL A 36 -0.69 -5.45 -13.84
CA VAL A 36 0.60 -4.78 -14.03
C VAL A 36 1.09 -4.19 -12.71
N GLY A 37 0.22 -3.50 -11.98
CA GLY A 37 0.53 -2.95 -10.66
C GLY A 37 0.94 -4.02 -9.66
N GLY A 38 0.26 -5.17 -9.63
CA GLY A 38 0.64 -6.31 -8.80
C GLY A 38 2.01 -6.88 -9.16
N ILE A 39 2.35 -6.96 -10.46
CA ILE A 39 3.67 -7.40 -10.94
C ILE A 39 4.74 -6.43 -10.47
N VAL A 40 4.60 -5.14 -10.80
CA VAL A 40 5.57 -4.09 -10.45
C VAL A 40 5.74 -4.01 -8.94
N LEU A 41 4.64 -3.99 -8.18
CA LEU A 41 4.71 -3.91 -6.73
C LEU A 41 5.41 -5.13 -6.14
N SER A 42 5.12 -6.34 -6.65
CA SER A 42 5.83 -7.55 -6.20
C SER A 42 7.34 -7.48 -6.45
N ALA A 43 7.76 -6.91 -7.58
CA ALA A 43 9.17 -6.72 -7.93
C ALA A 43 9.83 -5.66 -7.02
N LEU A 44 9.18 -4.52 -6.81
CA LEU A 44 9.65 -3.47 -5.90
C LEU A 44 9.82 -4.01 -4.48
N PHE A 45 8.87 -4.79 -3.97
CA PHE A 45 8.99 -5.43 -2.65
C PHE A 45 10.09 -6.49 -2.59
N MET A 46 10.47 -7.10 -3.70
CA MET A 46 11.53 -8.12 -3.75
C MET A 46 12.92 -7.49 -3.87
N ILE A 47 13.05 -6.38 -4.61
CA ILE A 47 14.34 -5.78 -4.97
C ILE A 47 14.59 -4.51 -4.13
N VAL A 48 13.65 -3.58 -4.10
CA VAL A 48 13.84 -2.26 -3.48
C VAL A 48 13.72 -2.33 -1.96
N LYS A 49 12.74 -3.07 -1.44
CA LYS A 49 12.55 -3.21 0.02
C LYS A 49 13.80 -3.65 0.79
N PRO A 50 14.54 -4.71 0.39
CA PRO A 50 15.73 -5.12 1.14
C PRO A 50 16.81 -4.04 1.13
N VAL A 51 17.02 -3.36 0.01
CA VAL A 51 18.00 -2.26 -0.10
C VAL A 51 17.62 -1.12 0.85
N LEU A 52 16.37 -0.64 0.77
CA LEU A 52 15.89 0.43 1.66
C LEU A 52 15.97 0.02 3.12
N SER A 53 15.56 -1.20 3.46
CA SER A 53 15.57 -1.69 4.85
C SER A 53 16.96 -1.75 5.46
N ILE A 54 17.99 -2.04 4.66
CA ILE A 54 19.38 -2.05 5.14
C ILE A 54 19.85 -0.63 5.41
N VAL A 55 19.61 0.29 4.47
CA VAL A 55 20.00 1.70 4.60
C VAL A 55 19.29 2.37 5.77
N THR A 56 18.00 2.06 5.98
CA THR A 56 17.20 2.65 7.05
C THR A 56 17.26 1.87 8.36
N LEU A 57 18.03 0.78 8.44
CA LEU A 57 18.11 -0.07 9.63
C LEU A 57 18.38 0.69 10.95
N PRO A 58 19.38 1.61 11.04
CA PRO A 58 19.66 2.32 12.29
C PRO A 58 18.46 3.19 12.73
N LEU A 59 17.84 3.89 11.78
CA LEU A 59 16.63 4.67 12.05
C LEU A 59 15.45 3.77 12.45
N ASN A 60 15.32 2.60 11.82
CA ASN A 60 14.30 1.62 12.17
C ASN A 60 14.45 1.13 13.61
N ILE A 61 15.67 0.90 14.09
CA ILE A 61 15.93 0.50 15.47
C ILE A 61 15.56 1.63 16.44
N ILE A 62 15.98 2.87 16.16
CA ILE A 62 15.69 4.04 17.00
C ILE A 62 14.17 4.31 17.07
N THR A 63 13.46 4.10 15.96
CA THR A 63 12.01 4.33 15.85
C THR A 63 11.17 3.09 16.19
N LEU A 64 11.76 2.03 16.76
CA LEU A 64 11.06 0.78 17.12
C LEU A 64 10.28 0.16 15.94
N GLY A 65 10.80 0.30 14.72
CA GLY A 65 10.22 -0.24 13.50
C GLY A 65 9.18 0.64 12.81
N LEU A 66 8.83 1.81 13.36
CA LEU A 66 7.88 2.75 12.74
C LEU A 66 8.34 3.21 11.35
N PHE A 67 9.65 3.37 11.13
CA PHE A 67 10.19 3.77 9.83
C PHE A 67 9.90 2.74 8.71
N SER A 68 9.59 1.48 9.06
CA SER A 68 9.22 0.46 8.08
C SER A 68 7.92 0.78 7.34
N PHE A 69 7.01 1.55 7.96
CA PHE A 69 5.82 2.06 7.27
C PHE A 69 6.17 3.07 6.19
N LEU A 70 7.15 3.95 6.45
CA LEU A 70 7.65 4.89 5.46
C LEU A 70 8.31 4.18 4.28
N ILE A 71 9.06 3.09 4.52
CA ILE A 71 9.62 2.26 3.43
C ILE A 71 8.50 1.72 2.52
N ASN A 72 7.42 1.21 3.10
CA ASN A 72 6.29 0.70 2.32
C ASN A 72 5.60 1.84 1.52
N ALA A 73 5.48 3.04 2.11
CA ALA A 73 4.95 4.22 1.44
C ALA A 73 5.86 4.66 0.26
N ILE A 74 7.18 4.64 0.44
CA ILE A 74 8.16 4.93 -0.63
C ILE A 74 8.02 3.91 -1.77
N ILE A 75 7.85 2.62 -1.46
CA ILE A 75 7.62 1.59 -2.48
C ILE A 75 6.32 1.86 -3.26
N LEU A 76 5.26 2.31 -2.60
CA LEU A 76 4.03 2.72 -3.27
C LEU A 76 4.21 3.97 -4.12
N TYR A 77 5.00 4.94 -3.66
CA TYR A 77 5.36 6.09 -4.48
C TYR A 77 6.08 5.63 -5.75
N LEU A 78 7.06 4.73 -5.64
CA LEU A 78 7.73 4.16 -6.82
C LEU A 78 6.76 3.45 -7.75
N LEU A 79 5.75 2.73 -7.22
CA LEU A 79 4.70 2.13 -8.05
C LEU A 79 3.99 3.19 -8.91
N THR A 80 3.60 4.33 -8.33
CA THR A 80 2.92 5.41 -9.09
C THR A 80 3.83 6.05 -10.15
N VAL A 81 5.16 5.94 -10.00
CA VAL A 81 6.12 6.40 -11.01
C VAL A 81 6.26 5.38 -12.15
N PHE A 82 6.23 4.08 -11.84
CA PHE A 82 6.37 3.02 -12.84
C PHE A 82 5.05 2.69 -13.57
N VAL A 83 3.90 2.94 -12.95
CA VAL A 83 2.57 2.65 -13.50
C VAL A 83 1.75 3.93 -13.50
N VAL A 84 1.75 4.64 -14.62
CA VAL A 84 1.11 5.96 -14.81
C VAL A 84 -0.40 5.90 -14.52
N ASP A 85 -1.03 4.75 -14.78
CA ASP A 85 -2.46 4.54 -14.54
C ASP A 85 -2.81 4.39 -13.04
N ILE A 86 -1.84 4.33 -12.13
CA ILE A 86 -2.05 4.29 -10.68
C ILE A 86 -1.59 5.61 -10.08
N SER A 87 -2.54 6.37 -9.52
CA SER A 87 -2.23 7.61 -8.82
C SER A 87 -2.72 7.58 -7.38
N ILE A 88 -1.93 8.17 -6.48
CA ILE A 88 -2.29 8.36 -5.09
C ILE A 88 -2.33 9.86 -4.83
N THR A 89 -3.51 10.39 -4.56
CA THR A 89 -3.75 11.82 -4.35
C THR A 89 -4.33 12.08 -2.96
N ALA A 90 -4.27 13.34 -2.54
CA ALA A 90 -4.94 13.82 -1.36
C ALA A 90 -6.44 13.48 -1.42
N PHE A 91 -6.99 13.08 -0.28
CA PHE A 91 -8.39 12.70 -0.18
C PHE A 91 -8.99 13.19 1.13
N GLU A 92 -10.30 13.35 1.14
CA GLU A 92 -11.04 13.69 2.35
C GLU A 92 -11.49 12.41 3.05
N PHE A 93 -11.03 12.22 4.28
CA PHE A 93 -11.60 11.20 5.14
C PHE A 93 -12.98 11.68 5.58
N GLN A 94 -14.03 10.92 5.25
CA GLN A 94 -15.42 11.31 5.49
C GLN A 94 -15.80 11.31 6.99
N GLY A 95 -14.96 10.75 7.85
CA GLY A 95 -15.29 10.55 9.26
C GLY A 95 -16.21 9.35 9.46
N PHE A 96 -16.37 8.93 10.73
CA PHE A 96 -17.38 7.95 11.11
C PHE A 96 -17.86 8.22 12.52
N THR A 97 -19.08 7.78 12.83
CA THR A 97 -19.66 7.88 14.18
C THR A 97 -20.01 6.49 14.66
N LEU A 98 -19.48 6.09 15.81
CA LEU A 98 -19.74 4.79 16.42
C LEU A 98 -19.95 4.95 17.93
N ALA A 99 -21.15 4.61 18.43
CA ALA A 99 -21.46 4.56 19.87
C ALA A 99 -21.02 5.80 20.69
N GLY A 100 -21.17 7.00 20.12
CA GLY A 100 -20.77 8.27 20.75
C GLY A 100 -19.33 8.71 20.45
N PHE A 101 -18.51 7.85 19.86
CA PHE A 101 -17.21 8.22 19.31
C PHE A 101 -17.38 8.79 17.91
N VAL A 102 -17.10 10.08 17.74
CA VAL A 102 -17.17 10.79 16.45
C VAL A 102 -15.75 11.06 15.97
N VAL A 103 -15.38 10.44 14.85
CA VAL A 103 -14.20 10.85 14.09
C VAL A 103 -14.65 11.86 13.04
N PRO A 104 -14.27 13.14 13.17
CA PRO A 104 -14.66 14.15 12.22
C PRO A 104 -13.99 13.93 10.86
N LYS A 105 -14.56 14.55 9.82
CA LYS A 105 -13.93 14.60 8.52
C LYS A 105 -12.64 15.41 8.57
N PHE A 106 -11.59 14.95 7.90
CA PHE A 106 -10.33 15.68 7.80
C PHE A 106 -9.66 15.45 6.44
N HIS A 107 -8.89 16.45 6.01
CA HIS A 107 -8.17 16.41 4.74
C HIS A 107 -6.83 15.68 4.91
N VAL A 108 -6.62 14.64 4.11
CA VAL A 108 -5.36 13.90 4.06
C VAL A 108 -4.51 14.46 2.93
N ASN A 109 -3.37 15.07 3.28
CA ASN A 109 -2.40 15.55 2.28
C ASN A 109 -1.74 14.37 1.54
N ASN A 110 -1.21 14.60 0.34
CA ASN A 110 -0.50 13.63 -0.51
C ASN A 110 0.50 12.77 0.29
N PHE A 111 1.33 13.39 1.14
CA PHE A 111 2.30 12.66 1.97
C PHE A 111 1.63 11.60 2.86
N PHE A 112 0.60 11.98 3.59
CA PHE A 112 -0.14 11.07 4.46
C PHE A 112 -0.97 10.07 3.64
N ALA A 113 -1.43 10.43 2.45
CA ALA A 113 -2.17 9.54 1.57
C ALA A 113 -1.34 8.31 1.20
N PHE A 114 -0.05 8.47 0.88
CA PHE A 114 0.85 7.33 0.64
C PHE A 114 1.02 6.45 1.88
N ILE A 115 1.15 7.06 3.07
CA ILE A 115 1.30 6.32 4.33
C ILE A 115 0.03 5.51 4.61
N PHE A 116 -1.14 6.13 4.62
CA PHE A 116 -2.41 5.45 4.87
C PHE A 116 -2.67 4.35 3.83
N THR A 117 -2.42 4.62 2.55
CA THR A 117 -2.54 3.62 1.48
C THR A 117 -1.61 2.44 1.71
N SER A 118 -0.35 2.69 2.08
CA SER A 118 0.61 1.63 2.37
C SER A 118 0.21 0.76 3.56
N VAL A 119 -0.39 1.37 4.58
CA VAL A 119 -0.87 0.67 5.78
C VAL A 119 -2.05 -0.21 5.41
N VAL A 120 -3.08 0.34 4.76
CA VAL A 120 -4.27 -0.40 4.34
C VAL A 120 -3.88 -1.54 3.39
N LEU A 121 -3.04 -1.27 2.40
CA LEU A 121 -2.55 -2.30 1.48
C LEU A 121 -1.78 -3.40 2.21
N SER A 122 -0.90 -3.04 3.15
CA SER A 122 -0.13 -4.02 3.93
C SER A 122 -1.03 -4.89 4.81
N LEU A 123 -2.07 -4.32 5.40
CA LEU A 123 -3.07 -5.05 6.18
C LEU A 123 -3.85 -6.02 5.29
N ILE A 124 -4.35 -5.58 4.13
CA ILE A 124 -5.08 -6.43 3.19
C ILE A 124 -4.19 -7.55 2.68
N VAL A 125 -2.99 -7.24 2.17
CA VAL A 125 -2.07 -8.25 1.65
C VAL A 125 -1.63 -9.21 2.76
N GLY A 126 -1.43 -8.71 3.99
CA GLY A 126 -1.15 -9.53 5.16
C GLY A 126 -2.28 -10.50 5.47
N PHE A 127 -3.51 -10.01 5.48
CA PHE A 127 -4.72 -10.81 5.68
C PHE A 127 -4.91 -11.87 4.58
N LEU A 128 -4.76 -11.50 3.30
CA LEU A 128 -4.84 -12.44 2.17
C LEU A 128 -3.79 -13.55 2.28
N ARG A 129 -2.56 -13.20 2.67
CA ARG A 129 -1.48 -14.18 2.88
C ARG A 129 -1.77 -15.12 4.03
N TRP A 130 -2.35 -14.59 5.12
CA TRP A 130 -2.76 -15.39 6.27
C TRP A 130 -3.87 -16.37 5.90
N LEU A 131 -4.91 -15.92 5.19
CA LEU A 131 -6.04 -16.76 4.76
C LEU A 131 -5.60 -17.94 3.87
N THR A 132 -4.58 -17.73 3.04
CA THR A 132 -4.05 -18.74 2.10
C THR A 132 -2.89 -19.54 2.67
N LYS A 133 -2.46 -19.26 3.91
CA LYS A 133 -1.56 -20.14 4.65
C LYS A 133 -2.44 -21.21 5.34
N LYS A 134 -2.66 -22.32 4.63
CA LYS A 134 -2.54 -23.62 5.30
C LYS A 134 -1.05 -23.90 5.50
#